data_AF-A0A5C9B9T6-F1
#
_entry.id   AF-A0A5C9B9T6-F1
#
_cell.length_a   1.000
_cell.length_b   1.000
_cell.length_c   1.000
_cell.angle_alpha   90.00
_cell.angle_beta   90.00
_cell.angle_gamma   90.00
#
_symmetry.space_group_name_H-M   'P 1'
#
loop_
_entity.id
_entity.type
_entity.pdbx_description
1 polymer ?
#
loop_
_entity_poly.entity_id
_entity_poly.type
_entity_poly.pdbx_seq_one_letter_code
_entity_poly.pdbx_strand_id
1 'polypeptide(L)'
;MNSVPHVRAETARAAATLSARQPIHRPNVVARCARSWVKAELQERFNLRCCESLEEFQQSHERALTRQRHLKLNRTRHEKDDRDRVADPRYFVLGWDNRDKKRRLTEAIESFRAEVARIDSQVRELSERTEQLRRRIVAVEAAERFKTFAEIDFATLTRHRSLAVPGTGRQPPPPQHLTSSELLAFGICRQENLRIEQERLPQPDFLGLTENSSE
;
A
#
# COMPACT_ATOMS: atom_id res chain seq x y z
N MET A 1 31.84 -17.12 -36.66
CA MET A 1 32.41 -16.39 -35.50
C MET A 1 31.22 -15.85 -34.72
N ASN A 2 30.78 -16.37 -33.57
CA ASN A 2 31.51 -16.92 -32.44
C ASN A 2 30.79 -18.15 -31.85
N SER A 3 31.61 -19.14 -31.51
CA SER A 3 31.29 -20.40 -30.84
C SER A 3 31.33 -20.16 -29.33
N VAL A 4 30.35 -20.68 -28.59
CA VAL A 4 30.33 -20.69 -27.11
C VAL A 4 30.30 -22.16 -26.66
N PRO A 5 31.15 -22.57 -25.71
CA PRO A 5 31.63 -23.94 -25.63
C PRO A 5 30.69 -24.89 -24.90
N HIS A 6 30.63 -26.11 -25.42
CA HIS A 6 30.03 -27.28 -24.79
C HIS A 6 30.92 -27.73 -23.63
N VAL A 7 30.51 -27.45 -22.38
CA VAL A 7 31.18 -28.02 -21.20
C VAL A 7 30.63 -29.42 -20.96
N ARG A 8 31.39 -30.42 -21.43
CA ARG A 8 31.31 -31.79 -20.91
C ARG A 8 31.92 -31.78 -19.51
N ALA A 9 31.19 -32.30 -18.53
CA ALA A 9 31.74 -32.70 -17.24
C ALA A 9 31.26 -34.12 -16.96
N GLU A 10 32.11 -35.09 -17.34
CA GLU A 10 32.16 -36.39 -16.69
C GLU A 10 32.40 -36.17 -15.20
N THR A 11 31.64 -36.83 -14.33
CA THR A 11 32.14 -37.19 -13.00
C THR A 11 31.39 -38.38 -12.43
N ALA A 12 32.16 -39.46 -12.27
CA ALA A 12 32.14 -40.39 -11.14
C ALA A 12 30.88 -41.25 -10.88
N ARG A 13 30.97 -42.49 -11.42
CA ARG A 13 30.66 -43.71 -10.65
C ARG A 13 31.25 -43.59 -9.24
N ALA A 14 30.41 -43.61 -8.21
CA ALA A 14 30.82 -43.91 -6.84
C ALA A 14 29.71 -44.68 -6.13
N ALA A 15 29.76 -46.01 -6.26
CA ALA A 15 29.19 -46.90 -5.27
C ALA A 15 29.97 -46.77 -3.95
N ALA A 16 29.26 -46.91 -2.82
CA ALA A 16 29.78 -46.98 -1.45
C ALA A 16 30.54 -45.70 -1.00
N THR A 17 30.04 -44.94 -0.04
CA THR A 17 30.24 -45.24 1.38
C THR A 17 29.25 -44.40 2.20
N LEU A 18 28.28 -45.04 2.86
CA LEU A 18 27.51 -44.39 3.92
C LEU A 18 28.44 -44.17 5.12
N SER A 19 28.99 -42.97 5.24
CA SER A 19 29.74 -42.56 6.42
C SER A 19 28.79 -42.17 7.56
N ALA A 20 29.11 -42.70 8.74
CA ALA A 20 28.36 -42.63 9.97
C ALA A 20 28.16 -41.19 10.49
N ARG A 21 26.90 -40.81 10.73
CA ARG A 21 26.53 -39.81 11.74
C ARG A 21 25.36 -40.32 12.56
N GLN A 22 25.56 -40.30 13.87
CA GLN A 22 24.84 -40.97 14.96
C GLN A 22 23.30 -40.87 14.88
N PRO A 23 22.56 -41.94 15.23
CA PRO A 23 21.10 -41.94 15.21
C PRO A 23 20.52 -41.22 16.44
N ILE A 24 19.64 -40.26 16.18
CA ILE A 24 18.76 -39.68 17.21
C ILE A 24 17.79 -40.79 17.65
N HIS A 25 17.89 -41.17 18.92
CA HIS A 25 17.19 -42.26 19.57
C HIS A 25 15.66 -42.18 19.38
N ARG A 26 15.06 -43.12 18.63
CA ARG A 26 13.60 -43.43 18.62
C ARG A 26 13.38 -44.94 18.40
N PRO A 27 12.32 -45.52 19.01
CA PRO A 27 12.33 -46.91 19.50
C PRO A 27 12.25 -47.96 18.38
N ASN A 28 13.12 -48.97 18.47
CA ASN A 28 13.55 -49.80 17.34
C ASN A 28 13.10 -51.27 17.42
N VAL A 29 11.93 -51.57 17.98
CA VAL A 29 11.47 -52.97 18.08
C VAL A 29 10.40 -53.34 17.05
N VAL A 30 9.61 -52.37 16.57
CA VAL A 30 8.55 -52.61 15.54
C VAL A 30 9.06 -52.46 14.10
N ALA A 31 10.20 -51.79 13.90
CA ALA A 31 10.68 -51.39 12.58
C ALA A 31 11.28 -52.55 11.73
N ARG A 32 11.78 -53.64 12.35
CA ARG A 32 12.49 -54.70 11.62
C ARG A 32 11.54 -55.64 10.89
N CYS A 33 10.39 -55.96 11.47
CA CYS A 33 9.38 -56.85 10.89
C CYS A 33 8.55 -56.15 9.80
N ALA A 34 8.30 -54.85 9.97
CA ALA A 34 7.58 -54.06 8.97
C ALA A 34 8.43 -53.80 7.71
N ARG A 35 9.76 -53.92 7.77
CA ARG A 35 10.64 -53.56 6.66
C ARG A 35 10.42 -54.40 5.39
N SER A 36 10.21 -55.70 5.55
CA SER A 36 9.90 -56.60 4.43
C SER A 36 8.54 -56.29 3.83
N TRP A 37 7.54 -56.06 4.69
CA TRP A 37 6.19 -55.70 4.28
C TRP A 37 6.16 -54.34 3.56
N VAL A 38 6.78 -53.29 4.11
CA VAL A 38 6.88 -51.97 3.48
C VAL A 38 7.59 -52.05 2.13
N LYS A 39 8.67 -52.86 2.02
CA LYS A 39 9.36 -53.06 0.75
C LYS A 39 8.46 -53.73 -0.29
N ALA A 40 7.74 -54.78 0.09
CA ALA A 40 6.78 -55.45 -0.79
C ALA A 40 5.69 -54.48 -1.27
N GLU A 41 5.13 -53.69 -0.35
CA GLU A 41 4.08 -52.73 -0.66
C GLU A 41 4.55 -51.60 -1.59
N LEU A 42 5.78 -51.11 -1.38
CA LEU A 42 6.40 -50.12 -2.27
C LEU A 42 6.63 -50.71 -3.67
N GLN A 43 7.06 -51.97 -3.77
CA GLN A 43 7.25 -52.64 -5.06
C GLN A 43 5.93 -52.94 -5.76
N GLU A 44 4.86 -53.24 -5.03
CA GLU A 44 3.56 -53.54 -5.64
C GLU A 44 2.86 -52.26 -6.14
N ARG A 45 2.87 -51.21 -5.33
CA ARG A 45 2.06 -50.00 -5.58
C ARG A 45 2.83 -48.86 -6.23
N PHE A 46 4.13 -48.74 -5.95
CA PHE A 46 4.96 -47.60 -6.35
C PHE A 46 6.11 -47.97 -7.28
N ASN A 47 6.06 -49.14 -7.93
CA ASN A 47 6.99 -49.51 -9.00
C ASN A 47 6.68 -48.71 -10.29
N LEU A 48 7.06 -47.44 -10.27
CA LEU A 48 6.93 -46.48 -11.36
C LEU A 48 8.33 -46.17 -11.90
N ARG A 49 8.50 -46.23 -13.22
CA ARG A 49 9.70 -45.72 -13.89
C ARG A 49 9.70 -44.19 -13.88
N CYS A 50 10.71 -43.58 -13.28
CA CYS A 50 10.91 -42.14 -13.37
C CYS A 50 11.50 -41.78 -14.74
N CYS A 51 10.75 -41.04 -15.54
CA CYS A 51 11.17 -40.56 -16.86
C CYS A 51 11.53 -39.08 -16.80
N GLU A 52 12.67 -38.72 -17.40
CA GLU A 52 13.13 -37.32 -17.41
C GLU A 52 12.53 -36.53 -18.57
N SER A 53 12.23 -37.20 -19.69
CA SER A 53 11.61 -36.62 -20.89
C SER A 53 10.24 -37.21 -21.17
N LEU A 54 9.44 -36.48 -21.96
CA LEU A 54 8.14 -36.95 -22.44
C LEU A 54 8.29 -38.13 -23.41
N GLU A 55 9.36 -38.14 -24.21
CA GLU A 55 9.70 -39.21 -25.15
C GLU A 55 9.94 -40.53 -24.40
N GLU A 56 10.74 -40.50 -23.33
CA GLU A 56 10.99 -41.69 -22.49
C GLU A 56 9.69 -42.19 -21.83
N PHE A 57 8.85 -41.25 -21.39
CA PHE A 57 7.54 -41.57 -20.79
C PHE A 57 6.60 -42.27 -21.79
N GLN A 58 6.56 -41.79 -23.03
CA GLN A 58 5.75 -42.39 -24.11
C GLN A 58 6.25 -43.78 -24.50
N GLN A 59 7.57 -43.95 -24.61
CA GLN A 59 8.22 -45.22 -24.96
C GLN A 59 8.11 -46.28 -23.85
N SER A 60 7.93 -45.86 -22.59
CA SER A 60 7.79 -46.81 -21.49
C SER A 60 6.58 -47.74 -21.66
N HIS A 61 6.80 -49.04 -21.59
CA HIS A 61 5.71 -50.03 -21.60
C HIS A 61 5.14 -50.32 -20.20
N GLU A 62 5.90 -49.95 -19.17
CA GLU A 62 5.58 -50.13 -17.76
C GLU A 62 4.91 -48.89 -17.18
N ARG A 63 4.57 -48.93 -15.88
CA ARG A 63 4.08 -47.75 -15.19
C ARG A 63 5.18 -46.71 -15.10
N ALA A 64 4.88 -45.44 -15.39
CA ALA A 64 5.87 -44.38 -15.46
C ALA A 64 5.37 -43.07 -14.86
N LEU A 65 6.30 -42.20 -14.46
CA LEU A 65 6.04 -40.87 -13.92
C LEU A 65 7.06 -39.88 -14.47
N THR A 66 6.63 -38.66 -14.81
CA THR A 66 7.54 -37.56 -15.16
C THR A 66 7.63 -36.51 -14.06
N ARG A 67 8.68 -35.69 -14.07
CA ARG A 67 8.81 -34.50 -13.19
C ARG A 67 7.65 -33.51 -13.34
N GLN A 68 7.04 -33.47 -14.52
CA GLN A 68 5.86 -32.65 -14.84
C GLN A 68 4.54 -33.29 -14.39
N ARG A 69 4.58 -34.33 -13.55
CA ARG A 69 3.41 -35.03 -12.98
C ARG A 69 2.50 -35.70 -14.02
N HIS A 70 3.07 -36.13 -15.15
CA HIS A 70 2.41 -37.13 -15.99
C HIS A 70 2.60 -38.50 -15.35
N LEU A 71 1.50 -39.20 -15.09
CA LEU A 71 1.46 -40.53 -14.49
C LEU A 71 0.85 -41.53 -15.46
N LYS A 72 1.52 -42.66 -15.65
CA LYS A 72 1.06 -43.81 -16.44
C LYS A 72 0.91 -45.00 -15.51
N LEU A 73 -0.33 -45.44 -15.25
CA LEU A 73 -0.64 -46.52 -14.31
C LEU A 73 -0.85 -47.88 -14.99
N ASN A 74 -1.26 -47.85 -16.24
CA ASN A 74 -1.42 -49.02 -17.11
C ASN A 74 -1.27 -48.55 -18.58
N ARG A 75 -1.43 -49.47 -19.54
CA ARG A 75 -1.31 -49.15 -20.98
C ARG A 75 -2.35 -48.16 -21.52
N THR A 76 -3.45 -47.93 -20.79
CA THR A 76 -4.62 -47.18 -21.30
C THR A 76 -4.94 -45.90 -20.52
N ARG A 77 -4.46 -45.78 -19.28
CA ARG A 77 -4.76 -44.68 -18.35
C ARG A 77 -3.52 -43.84 -18.13
N HIS A 78 -3.53 -42.66 -18.75
CA HIS A 78 -2.60 -41.58 -18.48
C HIS A 78 -3.33 -40.51 -17.66
N GLU A 79 -2.73 -40.10 -16.57
CA GLU A 79 -3.22 -39.02 -15.71
C GLU A 79 -2.21 -37.88 -15.77
N LYS A 80 -2.71 -36.67 -15.96
CA LYS A 80 -1.91 -35.46 -15.91
C LYS A 80 -2.44 -34.62 -14.75
N ASP A 81 -1.58 -34.32 -13.78
CA ASP A 81 -1.93 -33.36 -12.74
C ASP A 81 -1.72 -31.94 -13.28
N ASP A 82 -2.80 -31.35 -13.81
CA ASP A 82 -2.83 -30.01 -14.40
C ASP A 82 -2.83 -28.86 -13.37
N ARG A 83 -2.58 -29.14 -12.09
CA ARG A 83 -2.45 -28.07 -11.09
C ARG A 83 -1.30 -27.12 -11.48
N ASP A 84 -1.65 -25.87 -11.79
CA ASP A 84 -0.74 -24.77 -12.22
C ASP A 84 0.49 -24.57 -11.34
N ARG A 85 0.45 -25.03 -10.08
CA ARG A 85 1.56 -24.91 -9.11
C ARG A 85 2.57 -26.02 -9.34
N VAL A 86 3.26 -25.96 -10.48
CA VAL A 86 4.36 -26.85 -10.83
C VAL A 86 5.45 -26.74 -9.74
N ALA A 87 5.78 -27.89 -9.14
CA ALA A 87 6.95 -28.13 -8.31
C ALA A 87 7.16 -27.32 -7.01
N ASP A 88 6.20 -26.52 -6.53
CA ASP A 88 6.43 -25.76 -5.29
C ASP A 88 6.39 -26.68 -4.05
N PRO A 89 7.52 -26.86 -3.32
CA PRO A 89 7.60 -27.77 -2.18
C PRO A 89 6.76 -27.31 -0.98
N ARG A 90 6.21 -26.09 -1.00
CA ARG A 90 5.22 -25.64 0.00
C ARG A 90 3.95 -26.50 -0.03
N TYR A 91 3.61 -27.13 -1.15
CA TYR A 91 2.37 -27.92 -1.27
C TYR A 91 2.54 -29.41 -1.01
N PHE A 92 3.77 -29.91 -0.89
CA PHE A 92 4.05 -31.35 -0.74
C PHE A 92 4.80 -31.62 0.56
N VAL A 93 4.56 -32.77 1.17
CA VAL A 93 5.37 -33.29 2.28
C VAL A 93 6.08 -34.53 1.74
N LEU A 94 7.39 -34.43 1.51
CA LEU A 94 8.21 -35.57 1.13
C LEU A 94 8.82 -36.17 2.41
N GLY A 95 8.45 -37.40 2.73
CA GLY A 95 8.99 -38.12 3.89
C GLY A 95 8.30 -37.77 5.22
N TRP A 96 8.96 -38.13 6.33
CA TRP A 96 8.39 -38.06 7.69
C TRP A 96 8.61 -36.68 8.36
N ASP A 97 9.37 -35.78 7.74
CA ASP A 97 9.69 -34.47 8.30
C ASP A 97 9.14 -33.34 7.43
N ASN A 98 8.38 -32.47 8.07
CA ASN A 98 7.71 -31.31 7.49
C ASN A 98 8.37 -29.97 7.91
N ARG A 99 9.55 -30.00 8.57
CA ARG A 99 10.33 -28.80 8.91
C ARG A 99 10.68 -27.93 7.71
N ASP A 100 11.11 -28.51 6.60
CA ASP A 100 11.46 -27.76 5.40
C ASP A 100 10.25 -27.07 4.77
N LYS A 101 9.08 -27.72 4.80
CA LYS A 101 7.82 -27.12 4.36
C LYS A 101 7.43 -25.95 5.27
N LYS A 102 7.54 -26.12 6.59
CA LYS A 102 7.28 -25.04 7.55
C LYS A 102 8.19 -23.84 7.29
N ARG A 103 9.50 -24.05 7.13
CA ARG A 103 10.48 -22.99 6.82
C ARG A 103 10.08 -22.21 5.57
N ARG A 104 9.83 -22.89 4.45
CA ARG A 104 9.45 -22.24 3.18
C ARG A 104 8.12 -21.49 3.26
N LEU A 105 7.16 -22.00 4.02
CA LEU A 105 5.90 -21.30 4.25
C LEU A 105 6.12 -20.04 5.09
N THR A 106 6.94 -20.10 6.13
CA THR A 106 7.31 -18.93 6.94
C THR A 106 8.01 -17.87 6.08
N GLU A 107 9.01 -18.25 5.29
CA GLU A 107 9.71 -17.33 4.37
C GLU A 107 8.74 -16.67 3.38
N ALA A 108 7.79 -17.44 2.83
CA ALA A 108 6.78 -16.92 1.93
C ALA A 108 5.83 -15.93 2.62
N ILE A 109 5.39 -16.23 3.85
CA ILE A 109 4.54 -15.35 4.65
C ILE A 109 5.25 -14.02 4.90
N GLU A 110 6.51 -14.05 5.30
CA GLU A 110 7.30 -12.84 5.53
C GLU A 110 7.49 -12.03 4.25
N SER A 111 7.76 -12.68 3.12
CA SER A 111 7.82 -12.01 1.81
C SER A 111 6.50 -11.31 1.45
N PHE A 112 5.36 -11.99 1.63
CA PHE A 112 4.06 -11.39 1.33
C PHE A 112 3.70 -10.25 2.29
N ARG A 113 4.08 -10.36 3.58
CA ARG A 113 3.90 -9.27 4.54
C ARG A 113 4.68 -8.03 4.15
N ALA A 114 5.93 -8.20 3.73
CA ALA A 114 6.76 -7.09 3.24
C ALA A 114 6.16 -6.45 1.99
N GLU A 115 5.62 -7.26 1.07
CA GLU A 115 4.97 -6.77 -0.14
C GLU A 115 3.69 -5.98 0.17
N VAL A 116 2.85 -6.48 1.08
CA VAL A 116 1.65 -5.78 1.55
C VAL A 116 2.02 -4.44 2.18
N ALA A 117 3.00 -4.42 3.09
CA ALA A 117 3.46 -3.19 3.73
C ALA A 117 3.97 -2.15 2.71
N ARG A 118 4.70 -2.61 1.69
CA ARG A 118 5.16 -1.77 0.59
C ARG A 118 3.99 -1.18 -0.20
N ILE A 119 3.03 -2.01 -0.60
CA ILE A 119 1.84 -1.55 -1.34
C ILE A 119 1.02 -0.57 -0.51
N ASP A 120 0.81 -0.84 0.79
CA ASP A 120 0.10 0.05 1.69
C ASP A 120 0.76 1.43 1.79
N SER A 121 2.10 1.48 1.85
CA SER A 121 2.82 2.75 1.84
C SER A 121 2.59 3.55 0.55
N GLN A 122 2.61 2.87 -0.61
CA GLN A 122 2.33 3.50 -1.91
C GLN A 122 0.90 4.02 -2.00
N VAL A 123 -0.08 3.27 -1.48
CA VAL A 123 -1.49 3.70 -1.46
C VAL A 123 -1.66 4.95 -0.61
N ARG A 124 -1.02 5.02 0.56
CA ARG A 124 -1.06 6.21 1.43
C ARG A 124 -0.47 7.43 0.73
N GLU A 125 0.73 7.30 0.16
CA GLU A 125 1.40 8.38 -0.57
C GLU A 125 0.55 8.91 -1.75
N LEU A 126 -0.06 8.01 -2.52
CA LEU A 126 -0.93 8.39 -3.63
C LEU A 126 -2.22 9.06 -3.16
N SER A 127 -2.77 8.60 -2.03
CA SER A 127 -3.98 9.17 -1.44
C SER A 127 -3.72 10.59 -0.91
N GLU A 128 -2.59 10.80 -0.23
CA GLU A 128 -2.15 12.13 0.23
C GLU A 128 -1.93 13.09 -0.94
N ARG A 129 -1.26 12.63 -2.01
CA ARG A 129 -1.10 13.44 -3.24
C ARG A 129 -2.42 13.80 -3.88
N THR A 130 -3.35 12.85 -3.94
CA THR A 130 -4.69 13.08 -4.52
C THR A 130 -5.44 14.15 -3.72
N GLU A 131 -5.38 14.08 -2.39
CA GLU A 131 -6.01 15.05 -1.50
C GLU A 131 -5.36 16.43 -1.64
N GLN A 132 -4.03 16.52 -1.71
CA GLN A 132 -3.33 17.78 -1.95
C GLN A 132 -3.73 18.41 -3.30
N LEU A 133 -3.81 17.61 -4.37
CA LEU A 133 -4.23 18.09 -5.67
C LEU A 133 -5.69 18.58 -5.66
N ARG A 134 -6.59 17.87 -4.97
CA ARG A 134 -7.98 18.31 -4.79
C ARG A 134 -8.06 19.67 -4.09
N ARG A 135 -7.31 19.86 -3.01
CA ARG A 135 -7.25 21.15 -2.31
C ARG A 135 -6.73 22.27 -3.21
N ARG A 136 -5.72 21.99 -4.05
CA ARG A 136 -5.20 22.97 -5.01
C ARG A 136 -6.23 23.31 -6.08
N ILE A 137 -6.97 22.34 -6.60
CA ILE A 137 -8.06 22.57 -7.55
C ILE A 137 -9.11 23.48 -6.93
N VAL A 138 -9.61 23.15 -5.73
CA VAL A 138 -10.60 23.98 -5.01
C VAL A 138 -10.08 25.40 -4.76
N ALA A 139 -8.81 25.56 -4.40
CA ALA A 139 -8.21 26.88 -4.20
C ALA A 139 -8.13 27.69 -5.51
N VAL A 140 -7.80 27.04 -6.63
CA VAL A 140 -7.77 27.68 -7.95
C VAL A 140 -9.17 28.06 -8.41
N GLU A 141 -10.15 27.15 -8.28
CA GLU A 141 -11.56 27.44 -8.59
C GLU A 141 -12.13 28.58 -7.73
N ALA A 142 -11.71 28.67 -6.46
CA ALA A 142 -12.07 29.80 -5.59
C ALA A 142 -11.41 31.10 -6.05
N ALA A 143 -10.14 31.04 -6.46
CA ALA A 143 -9.42 32.21 -6.97
C ALA A 143 -10.02 32.73 -8.30
N GLU A 144 -10.50 31.84 -9.17
CA GLU A 144 -11.17 32.21 -10.43
C GLU A 144 -12.47 32.99 -10.24
N ARG A 145 -13.11 32.92 -9.07
CA ARG A 145 -14.35 33.66 -8.79
C ARG A 145 -14.11 35.18 -8.77
N PHE A 146 -12.92 35.60 -8.42
CA PHE A 146 -12.55 37.01 -8.34
C PHE A 146 -12.15 37.53 -9.71
N LYS A 147 -12.85 38.55 -10.20
CA LYS A 147 -12.60 39.14 -11.53
C LYS A 147 -11.58 40.28 -11.47
N THR A 148 -11.43 40.90 -10.31
CA THR A 148 -10.50 42.00 -10.09
C THR A 148 -9.68 41.78 -8.83
N PHE A 149 -8.39 42.14 -8.88
CA PHE A 149 -7.48 41.98 -7.74
C PHE A 149 -7.92 42.81 -6.52
N ALA A 150 -8.61 43.93 -6.74
CA ALA A 150 -9.11 44.81 -5.68
C ALA A 150 -10.06 44.09 -4.70
N GLU A 151 -10.75 43.03 -5.14
CA GLU A 151 -11.65 42.22 -4.28
C GLU A 151 -10.89 41.40 -3.22
N ILE A 152 -9.60 41.12 -3.44
CA ILE A 152 -8.75 40.30 -2.57
C ILE A 152 -7.48 41.03 -2.13
N ASP A 153 -7.37 42.34 -2.39
CA ASP A 153 -6.20 43.14 -2.03
C ASP A 153 -6.17 43.46 -0.53
N PHE A 154 -5.73 42.46 0.22
CA PHE A 154 -5.55 42.56 1.67
C PHE A 154 -4.48 43.58 2.06
N ALA A 155 -3.49 43.87 1.19
CA ALA A 155 -2.43 44.82 1.48
C ALA A 155 -2.97 46.25 1.50
N THR A 156 -3.79 46.59 0.51
CA THR A 156 -4.50 47.89 0.49
C THR A 156 -5.49 48.00 1.65
N LEU A 157 -6.24 46.94 1.96
CA LEU A 157 -7.14 46.93 3.13
C LEU A 157 -6.38 47.13 4.46
N THR A 158 -5.24 46.45 4.63
CA THR A 158 -4.39 46.57 5.82
C THR A 158 -3.80 47.97 5.93
N ARG A 159 -3.37 48.55 4.80
CA ARG A 159 -2.89 49.94 4.75
C ARG A 159 -4.00 50.94 5.06
N HIS A 160 -5.21 50.72 4.56
CA HIS A 160 -6.36 51.55 4.92
C HIS A 160 -6.64 51.49 6.43
N ARG A 161 -6.64 50.28 7.01
CA ARG A 161 -6.80 50.09 8.46
C ARG A 161 -5.68 50.75 9.28
N SER A 162 -4.44 50.75 8.80
CA SER A 162 -3.32 51.41 9.50
C SER A 162 -3.31 52.93 9.37
N LEU A 163 -3.91 53.47 8.29
CA LEU A 163 -4.12 54.91 8.11
C LEU A 163 -5.35 55.42 8.86
N ALA A 164 -6.29 54.53 9.22
CA ALA A 164 -7.42 54.88 10.07
C ALA A 164 -6.92 55.13 11.50
N VAL A 165 -6.86 56.41 11.89
CA VAL A 165 -6.64 56.77 13.28
C VAL A 165 -7.95 56.52 14.04
N PRO A 166 -7.96 55.75 15.15
CA PRO A 166 -9.16 55.65 15.97
C PRO A 166 -9.50 57.05 16.49
N GLY A 167 -10.61 57.61 16.00
CA GLY A 167 -11.18 58.82 16.55
C GLY A 167 -11.43 58.61 18.05
N THR A 168 -11.14 59.61 18.88
CA THR A 168 -11.31 59.48 20.33
C THR A 168 -12.77 59.33 20.76
N GLY A 169 -13.73 59.37 19.83
CA GLY A 169 -15.18 59.39 20.09
C GLY A 169 -15.64 60.60 20.91
N ARG A 170 -14.70 61.47 21.32
CA ARG A 170 -14.97 62.63 22.16
C ARG A 170 -15.56 63.72 21.29
N GLN A 171 -16.79 64.07 21.62
CA GLN A 171 -17.48 65.19 21.01
C GLN A 171 -16.99 66.47 21.71
N PRO A 172 -16.37 67.43 20.98
CA PRO A 172 -16.10 68.73 21.57
C PRO A 172 -17.43 69.39 21.95
N PRO A 173 -17.52 70.05 23.11
CA PRO A 173 -18.74 70.77 23.49
C PRO A 173 -19.03 71.87 22.47
N PRO A 174 -20.32 72.21 22.24
CA PRO A 174 -20.67 73.32 21.36
C PRO A 174 -20.00 74.61 21.87
N PRO A 175 -19.42 75.45 20.99
CA PRO A 175 -18.85 76.74 21.36
C PRO A 175 -19.87 77.63 22.09
N GLN A 176 -19.39 78.40 23.06
CA GLN A 176 -20.23 79.38 23.76
C GLN A 176 -20.47 80.61 22.86
N HIS A 177 -21.64 81.23 22.97
CA HIS A 177 -22.05 82.46 22.28
C HIS A 177 -22.38 82.36 20.77
N LEU A 178 -22.79 81.20 20.27
CA LEU A 178 -23.25 81.05 18.88
C LEU A 178 -24.66 81.63 18.68
N THR A 179 -24.89 82.24 17.51
CA THR A 179 -26.23 82.60 17.03
C THR A 179 -27.05 81.35 16.66
N SER A 180 -28.38 81.49 16.56
CA SER A 180 -29.27 80.36 16.20
C SER A 180 -28.90 79.69 14.86
N SER A 181 -28.47 80.46 13.87
CA SER A 181 -28.02 79.94 12.57
C SER A 181 -26.69 79.20 12.65
N GLU A 182 -25.77 79.67 13.49
CA GLU A 182 -24.45 79.04 13.67
C GLU A 182 -24.56 77.73 14.47
N LEU A 183 -25.49 77.66 15.43
CA LEU A 183 -25.80 76.41 16.15
C LEU A 183 -26.37 75.33 15.21
N LEU A 184 -27.23 75.71 14.27
CA LEU A 184 -27.76 74.79 13.26
C LEU A 184 -26.66 74.30 12.31
N ALA A 185 -25.81 75.21 11.83
CA ALA A 185 -24.67 74.85 10.99
C ALA A 185 -23.69 73.92 11.72
N PHE A 186 -23.38 74.20 13.00
CA PHE A 186 -22.58 73.33 13.85
C PHE A 186 -23.21 71.93 14.00
N GLY A 187 -24.53 71.86 14.16
CA GLY A 187 -25.27 70.59 14.22
C GLY A 187 -25.15 69.75 12.94
N ILE A 188 -25.28 70.37 11.76
CA ILE A 188 -25.16 69.70 10.46
C ILE A 188 -23.72 69.18 10.26
N CYS A 189 -22.72 70.03 10.49
CA CYS A 189 -21.31 69.62 10.36
C CYS A 189 -20.96 68.50 11.35
N ARG A 190 -21.52 68.53 12.56
CA ARG A 190 -21.35 67.45 13.55
C ARG A 190 -22.00 66.14 13.10
N GLN A 191 -23.18 66.18 12.49
CA GLN A 191 -23.87 64.99 12.00
C GLN A 191 -23.13 64.34 10.83
N GLU A 192 -22.61 65.15 9.90
CA GLU A 192 -21.83 64.65 8.77
C GLU A 192 -20.48 64.06 9.21
N ASN A 193 -19.79 64.71 10.15
CA ASN A 193 -18.57 64.14 10.74
C ASN A 193 -18.85 62.83 11.50
N LEU A 194 -19.98 62.71 12.18
CA LEU A 194 -20.36 61.47 12.87
C LEU A 194 -20.61 60.33 11.88
N ARG A 195 -21.23 60.63 10.74
CA ARG A 195 -21.40 59.67 9.65
C ARG A 195 -20.06 59.20 9.08
N ILE A 196 -19.14 60.13 8.82
CA ILE A 196 -17.78 59.82 8.34
C ILE A 196 -17.03 58.95 9.35
N GLU A 197 -17.13 59.26 10.65
CA GLU A 197 -16.50 58.45 11.71
C GLU A 197 -17.14 57.05 11.83
N GLN A 198 -18.45 56.91 11.65
CA GLN A 198 -19.14 55.60 11.60
C GLN A 198 -18.73 54.76 10.40
N GLU A 199 -18.44 55.39 9.26
CA GLU A 199 -17.92 54.72 8.06
C GLU A 199 -16.43 54.35 8.21
N ARG A 200 -15.67 55.06 9.06
CA ARG A 200 -14.26 54.76 9.40
C ARG A 200 -14.10 53.66 10.44
N LEU A 201 -15.06 53.53 11.37
CA LEU A 201 -15.07 52.42 12.31
C LEU A 201 -15.26 51.12 11.51
N PRO A 202 -14.44 50.08 11.76
CA PRO A 202 -14.62 48.80 11.10
C PRO A 202 -16.03 48.31 11.42
N GLN A 203 -16.89 48.19 10.39
CA GLN A 203 -18.15 47.50 10.57
C GLN A 203 -17.83 46.08 11.05
N PRO A 204 -18.49 45.57 12.11
CA PRO A 204 -18.25 44.21 12.56
C PRO A 204 -18.46 43.30 11.36
N ASP A 205 -17.40 42.59 10.97
CA ASP A 205 -17.38 41.72 9.81
C ASP A 205 -18.62 40.81 9.87
N PHE A 206 -19.56 40.99 8.94
CA PHE A 206 -20.75 40.15 8.79
C PHE A 206 -20.34 38.80 8.17
N LEU A 207 -19.40 38.11 8.80
CA LEU A 207 -19.00 36.74 8.52
C LEU A 207 -19.22 35.89 9.76
N GLY A 208 -20.47 35.92 10.25
CA GLY A 208 -21.04 34.87 11.10
C GLY A 208 -21.48 33.67 10.25
N LEU A 209 -20.57 33.07 9.51
CA LEU A 209 -20.73 31.71 9.00
C LEU A 209 -19.46 30.94 9.34
N THR A 210 -19.49 30.37 10.53
CA THR A 210 -19.32 28.93 10.83
C THR A 210 -18.62 28.78 12.18
N GLU A 211 -19.29 28.17 13.15
CA GLU A 211 -18.79 26.98 13.86
C GLU A 211 -19.80 26.50 14.93
N ASN A 212 -20.26 25.27 14.72
CA ASN A 212 -20.42 24.21 15.72
C ASN A 212 -21.30 24.45 16.99
N SER A 213 -22.57 24.06 16.88
CA SER A 213 -23.22 23.22 17.91
C SER A 213 -23.26 21.81 17.31
N SER A 214 -22.41 20.87 17.70
CA SER A 214 -22.54 20.02 18.90
C SER A 214 -23.95 19.46 19.07
N GLU A 215 -24.26 18.39 18.33
CA GLU A 215 -24.88 17.14 18.80
C GLU A 215 -24.60 16.01 17.79
#